data_AF-A0A2N5YSJ6-F1
#
_entry.id   AF-A0A2N5YSJ6-F1
#
_cell.length_a   1.000
_cell.length_b   1.000
_cell.length_c   1.000
_cell.angle_alpha   90.00
_cell.angle_beta   90.00
_cell.angle_gamma   90.00
#
_symmetry.space_group_name_H-M   'P 1'
#
loop_
_entity.id
_entity.type
_entity.pdbx_description
1 polymer ?
#
loop_
_entity_poly.entity_id
_entity_poly.type
_entity_poly.pdbx_seq_one_letter_code
_entity_poly.pdbx_strand_id
1 'polypeptide(L)'
;MCEYLYDYSADDSSNAYTVIQKYRKLNDNCYRNMVIPMWDKGKKELADKMIQKILNFVDQKEEFYVSTPASNIDVFVSYLLQQVKEAFPRAIDLSSYMKKTKNIEVGLEENRQMTEQEIEEIIEVDRDGMKSCIAETANKFVIIDDVYSTGRSIRVCYKIISNIIPNINSKYKIVILKNS
;
A
#
# COMPACT_ATOMS: atom_id res chain seq x y z
N MET A 1 -8.52 -11.50 -11.05
CA MET A 1 -7.45 -10.99 -11.93
C MET A 1 -6.98 -9.69 -11.32
N CYS A 2 -5.70 -9.59 -10.98
CA CYS A 2 -5.13 -8.38 -10.41
C CYS A 2 -4.98 -7.33 -11.52
N GLU A 3 -5.67 -6.21 -11.41
CA GLU A 3 -5.51 -5.10 -12.36
C GLU A 3 -4.65 -4.03 -11.70
N TYR A 4 -3.39 -3.97 -12.14
CA TYR A 4 -2.42 -2.98 -11.72
C TYR A 4 -2.74 -1.64 -12.37
N LEU A 5 -2.89 -0.61 -11.55
CA LEU A 5 -3.31 0.69 -12.05
C LEU A 5 -2.13 1.58 -12.48
N TYR A 6 -0.87 1.20 -12.29
CA TYR A 6 0.27 2.06 -12.68
C TYR A 6 1.53 1.26 -13.02
N ASP A 7 2.13 1.60 -14.16
CA ASP A 7 3.48 1.22 -14.56
C ASP A 7 4.33 2.49 -14.73
N TYR A 8 5.49 2.65 -14.06
CA TYR A 8 6.32 3.85 -14.19
C TYR A 8 7.81 3.59 -14.01
N SER A 9 8.63 4.19 -14.88
CA SER A 9 10.04 3.86 -15.05
C SER A 9 11.00 4.68 -14.18
N ALA A 10 12.09 4.02 -13.74
CA ALA A 10 13.19 4.57 -12.97
C ALA A 10 14.00 5.67 -13.69
N ASP A 11 13.86 5.80 -15.02
CA ASP A 11 14.63 6.75 -15.83
C ASP A 11 14.19 8.22 -15.67
N ASP A 12 13.02 8.48 -15.07
CA ASP A 12 12.58 9.83 -14.74
C ASP A 12 13.18 10.30 -13.40
N SER A 13 14.42 10.77 -13.49
CA SER A 13 15.32 11.12 -12.38
C SER A 13 14.87 12.22 -11.39
N SER A 14 13.68 12.80 -11.50
CA SER A 14 13.22 13.94 -10.69
C SER A 14 12.01 13.69 -9.78
N ASN A 15 11.39 12.51 -9.81
CA ASN A 15 10.12 12.29 -9.12
C ASN A 15 10.26 11.59 -7.76
N ALA A 16 9.28 11.87 -6.88
CA ALA A 16 9.13 11.42 -5.50
C ALA A 16 9.22 9.88 -5.26
N TYR A 17 9.37 9.07 -6.31
CA TYR A 17 9.43 7.60 -6.27
C TYR A 17 10.84 7.02 -6.09
N THR A 18 11.86 7.54 -6.78
CA THR A 18 13.27 7.11 -6.60
C THR A 18 13.76 7.40 -5.18
N VAL A 19 13.14 8.38 -4.55
CA VAL A 19 13.29 8.82 -3.17
C VAL A 19 12.93 7.69 -2.18
N ILE A 20 11.83 6.96 -2.39
CA ILE A 20 11.38 5.88 -1.49
C ILE A 20 12.38 4.72 -1.46
N GLN A 21 12.92 4.34 -2.62
CA GLN A 21 13.94 3.31 -2.68
C GLN A 21 15.27 3.75 -2.08
N LYS A 22 15.68 5.01 -2.32
CA LYS A 22 16.86 5.59 -1.67
C LYS A 22 16.67 5.62 -0.15
N TYR A 23 15.47 5.94 0.34
CA TYR A 23 15.13 5.87 1.77
C TYR A 23 15.37 4.47 2.35
N ARG A 24 14.83 3.43 1.69
CA ARG A 24 14.86 2.05 2.20
C ARG A 24 16.26 1.41 2.12
N LYS A 25 17.07 1.79 1.12
CA LYS A 25 18.46 1.29 0.98
C LYS A 25 19.46 1.99 1.90
N LEU A 26 19.14 3.16 2.42
CA LEU A 26 20.07 3.99 3.19
C LEU A 26 19.66 3.94 4.66
N ASN A 27 20.30 3.05 5.41
CA ASN A 27 20.10 2.81 6.83
C ASN A 27 20.68 3.94 7.72
N ASP A 28 20.75 5.17 7.21
CA ASP A 28 21.55 6.26 7.76
C ASP A 28 20.76 7.58 7.86
N ASN A 29 20.76 8.18 9.05
CA ASN A 29 19.96 9.37 9.40
C ASN A 29 20.26 10.58 8.49
N CYS A 30 21.46 10.64 7.91
CA CYS A 30 21.87 11.75 7.04
C CYS A 30 21.06 11.84 5.73
N TYR A 31 20.53 10.72 5.22
CA TYR A 31 19.79 10.70 3.95
C TYR A 31 18.31 10.99 4.10
N ARG A 32 17.73 10.82 5.30
CA ARG A 32 16.35 11.19 5.62
C ARG A 32 16.06 12.65 5.26
N ASN A 33 17.01 13.53 5.56
CA ASN A 33 16.93 14.97 5.31
C ASN A 33 17.01 15.36 3.82
N MET A 34 17.53 14.49 2.95
CA MET A 34 17.58 14.74 1.50
C MET A 34 16.36 14.16 0.78
N VAL A 35 15.87 13.04 1.29
CA VAL A 35 14.84 12.22 0.66
C VAL A 35 13.45 12.80 0.94
N ILE A 36 13.13 13.17 2.18
CA ILE A 36 11.81 13.73 2.51
C ILE A 36 11.47 15.01 1.72
N PRO A 37 12.38 15.99 1.55
CA PRO A 37 12.09 17.18 0.72
C PRO A 37 11.81 16.86 -0.76
N MET A 38 12.40 15.79 -1.30
CA MET A 38 12.11 15.37 -2.67
C MET A 38 10.75 14.68 -2.77
N TRP A 39 10.38 13.89 -1.76
CA TRP A 39 9.03 13.33 -1.63
C TRP A 39 7.98 14.45 -1.56
N ASP A 40 8.23 15.47 -0.74
CA ASP A 40 7.31 16.60 -0.55
C ASP A 40 7.01 17.38 -1.83
N LYS A 41 7.96 17.45 -2.78
CA LYS A 41 7.77 18.13 -4.06
C LYS A 41 6.79 17.41 -5.01
N GLY A 42 6.73 16.08 -4.95
CA GLY A 42 5.94 15.28 -5.92
C GLY A 42 4.76 14.51 -5.33
N LYS A 43 4.68 14.39 -4.00
CA LYS A 43 3.66 13.55 -3.33
C LYS A 43 2.22 13.95 -3.66
N LYS A 44 1.95 15.24 -3.83
CA LYS A 44 0.60 15.74 -4.14
C LYS A 44 0.14 15.32 -5.53
N GLU A 45 0.95 15.56 -6.56
CA GLU A 45 0.64 15.15 -7.95
C GLU A 45 0.43 13.64 -8.03
N LEU A 46 1.25 12.89 -7.30
CA LEU A 46 1.09 11.45 -7.18
C LEU A 46 -0.24 11.06 -6.52
N ALA A 47 -0.59 11.68 -5.39
CA ALA A 47 -1.86 11.43 -4.72
C ALA A 47 -3.05 11.72 -5.64
N ASP A 48 -3.01 12.86 -6.35
CA ASP A 48 -4.05 13.25 -7.31
C ASP A 48 -4.21 12.19 -8.41
N LYS A 49 -3.11 11.72 -9.01
CA LYS A 49 -3.13 10.64 -10.02
C LYS A 49 -3.73 9.34 -9.47
N MET A 50 -3.35 8.94 -8.25
CA MET A 50 -3.91 7.75 -7.59
C MET A 50 -5.41 7.89 -7.35
N ILE A 51 -5.86 9.03 -6.83
CA ILE A 51 -7.28 9.31 -6.59
C ILE A 51 -8.09 9.19 -7.89
N GLN A 52 -7.61 9.81 -8.98
CA GLN A 52 -8.27 9.70 -10.30
C GLN A 52 -8.42 8.25 -10.78
N LYS A 53 -7.46 7.38 -10.45
CA LYS A 53 -7.57 5.96 -10.82
C LYS A 53 -8.55 5.19 -9.94
N ILE A 54 -8.61 5.51 -8.65
CA ILE A 54 -9.60 4.92 -7.75
C ILE A 54 -11.01 5.37 -8.19
N LEU A 55 -11.19 6.61 -8.65
CA LEU A 55 -12.47 7.11 -9.19
C LEU A 55 -12.98 6.32 -10.41
N ASN A 56 -12.08 5.75 -11.22
CA ASN A 56 -12.48 4.89 -12.34
C ASN A 56 -12.97 3.51 -11.90
N PHE A 57 -12.80 3.16 -10.62
CA PHE A 57 -13.16 1.86 -10.07
C PHE A 57 -14.25 1.95 -9.00
N VAL A 58 -14.24 3.00 -8.18
CA VAL A 58 -15.15 3.22 -7.06
C VAL A 58 -15.75 4.61 -7.16
N ASP A 59 -17.08 4.70 -7.02
CA ASP A 59 -17.73 6.00 -6.90
C ASP A 59 -17.46 6.59 -5.51
N GLN A 60 -17.32 7.92 -5.41
CA GLN A 60 -17.03 8.60 -4.13
C GLN A 60 -18.08 8.33 -3.03
N LYS A 61 -19.29 7.91 -3.43
CA LYS A 61 -20.41 7.63 -2.53
C LYS A 61 -20.52 6.14 -2.16
N GLU A 62 -19.73 5.26 -2.76
CA GLU A 62 -19.74 3.83 -2.45
C GLU A 62 -18.83 3.54 -1.24
N GLU A 63 -19.23 2.55 -0.44
CA GLU A 63 -18.34 1.96 0.56
C GLU A 63 -17.40 0.97 -0.13
N PHE A 64 -16.12 1.01 0.23
CA PHE A 64 -15.12 0.06 -0.25
C PHE A 64 -14.02 -0.12 0.78
N TYR A 65 -13.35 -1.25 0.72
CA TYR A 65 -12.20 -1.52 1.57
C TYR A 65 -10.93 -0.92 0.95
N VAL A 66 -10.10 -0.31 1.78
CA VAL A 66 -8.75 0.13 1.41
C VAL A 66 -7.74 -0.41 2.40
N SER A 67 -6.57 -0.82 1.93
CA SER A 67 -5.50 -1.26 2.82
C SER A 67 -4.12 -1.00 2.23
N THR A 68 -3.13 -0.89 3.11
CA THR A 68 -1.72 -0.93 2.75
C THR A 68 -1.09 -2.22 3.29
N PRO A 69 -0.11 -2.83 2.60
CA PRO A 69 0.68 -3.89 3.20
C PRO A 69 1.34 -3.39 4.49
N ALA A 70 1.46 -4.27 5.50
CA ALA A 70 2.17 -3.93 6.72
C ALA A 70 3.64 -3.58 6.40
N SER A 71 4.14 -2.47 6.92
CA SER A 71 5.54 -2.04 6.79
C SER A 71 5.98 -1.29 8.06
N ASN A 72 7.27 -1.37 8.41
CA ASN A 72 7.87 -0.53 9.45
C ASN A 72 8.26 0.86 8.92
N ILE A 73 8.19 1.07 7.60
CA ILE A 73 8.46 2.34 6.92
C ILE A 73 7.19 2.74 6.17
N ASP A 74 6.33 3.47 6.85
CA ASP A 74 5.00 3.83 6.37
C ASP A 74 4.92 5.28 5.85
N VAL A 75 5.93 6.12 6.10
CA VAL A 75 5.90 7.58 5.80
C VAL A 75 5.38 7.94 4.40
N PHE A 76 5.67 7.11 3.40
CA PHE A 76 5.22 7.34 2.02
C PHE A 76 3.78 6.85 1.80
N VAL A 77 3.49 5.62 2.23
CA VAL A 77 2.18 5.00 2.04
C VAL A 77 1.10 5.63 2.92
N SER A 78 1.45 6.08 4.13
CA SER A 78 0.55 6.74 5.08
C SER A 78 0.04 8.08 4.56
N TYR A 79 0.88 8.87 3.89
CA TYR A 79 0.42 10.09 3.21
C TYR A 79 -0.59 9.76 2.10
N LEU A 80 -0.29 8.75 1.28
CA LEU A 80 -1.16 8.35 0.17
C LEU A 80 -2.50 7.81 0.67
N LEU A 81 -2.48 6.95 1.69
CA LEU A 81 -3.68 6.43 2.33
C LEU A 81 -4.52 7.58 2.93
N GLN A 82 -3.88 8.56 3.57
CA GLN A 82 -4.59 9.74 4.08
C GLN A 82 -5.30 10.51 2.96
N GLN A 83 -4.62 10.78 1.83
CA GLN A 83 -5.23 11.48 0.70
C GLN A 83 -6.41 10.70 0.10
N VAL A 84 -6.32 9.37 0.05
CA VAL A 84 -7.45 8.52 -0.37
C VAL A 84 -8.61 8.63 0.63
N LYS A 85 -8.37 8.58 1.94
CA LYS A 85 -9.44 8.72 2.95
C LYS A 85 -10.11 10.09 2.91
N GLU A 86 -9.37 11.15 2.60
CA GLU A 86 -9.90 12.50 2.41
C GLU A 86 -10.78 12.59 1.14
N ALA A 87 -10.34 11.99 0.03
CA ALA A 87 -11.08 11.99 -1.23
C ALA A 87 -12.28 11.02 -1.23
N PHE A 88 -12.23 9.99 -0.39
CA PHE A 88 -13.24 8.94 -0.27
C PHE A 88 -13.63 8.72 1.20
N PRO A 89 -14.53 9.55 1.76
CA PRO A 89 -14.91 9.47 3.19
C PRO A 89 -15.58 8.16 3.60
N ARG A 90 -16.07 7.37 2.63
CA ARG A 90 -16.68 6.04 2.82
C ARG A 90 -15.68 4.88 2.66
N ALA A 91 -14.39 5.18 2.47
CA ALA A 91 -13.35 4.16 2.45
C ALA A 91 -13.17 3.57 3.86
N ILE A 92 -13.24 2.25 3.95
CA ILE A 92 -13.02 1.48 5.18
C ILE A 92 -11.55 1.06 5.19
N ASP A 93 -10.76 1.73 6.03
CA ASP A 93 -9.33 1.51 6.16
C ASP A 93 -9.03 0.28 7.03
N LEU A 94 -8.42 -0.73 6.42
CA LEU A 94 -8.05 -1.98 7.08
C LEU A 94 -6.58 -2.03 7.51
N SER A 95 -5.80 -0.98 7.19
CA SER A 95 -4.34 -0.99 7.33
C SER A 95 -3.89 -1.09 8.79
N SER A 96 -4.64 -0.46 9.71
CA SER A 96 -4.32 -0.47 11.14
C SER A 96 -4.48 -1.82 11.83
N TYR A 97 -5.19 -2.76 11.21
CA TYR A 97 -5.40 -4.10 11.76
C TYR A 97 -4.25 -5.07 11.44
N MET A 98 -3.24 -4.63 10.69
CA MET A 98 -2.07 -5.42 10.33
C MET A 98 -0.80 -4.69 10.71
N LYS A 99 0.06 -5.32 11.51
CA LYS A 99 1.36 -4.77 11.89
C LYS A 99 2.45 -5.82 11.76
N LYS A 100 3.68 -5.40 11.49
CA LYS A 100 4.83 -6.31 11.55
C LYS A 100 5.24 -6.52 13.01
N THR A 101 5.55 -7.76 13.37
CA THR A 101 6.09 -8.12 14.69
C THR A 101 7.61 -8.03 14.73
N LYS A 102 8.26 -8.00 13.57
CA LYS A 102 9.71 -7.89 13.41
C LYS A 102 10.06 -6.68 12.55
N ASN A 103 11.19 -6.04 12.87
CA ASN A 103 11.74 -4.94 12.09
C ASN A 103 12.41 -5.45 10.79
N ILE A 104 11.63 -6.08 9.92
CA ILE A 104 12.05 -6.70 8.66
C ILE A 104 11.33 -6.00 7.52
N GLU A 105 12.07 -5.37 6.61
CA GLU A 105 11.50 -4.79 5.39
C GLU A 105 11.59 -5.74 4.21
N VAL A 106 10.42 -6.07 3.66
CA VAL A 106 10.28 -6.98 2.53
C VAL A 106 10.70 -6.25 1.26
N GLY A 107 11.54 -6.90 0.44
CA GLY A 107 12.04 -6.31 -0.80
C GLY A 107 13.36 -5.53 -0.66
N LEU A 108 13.94 -5.46 0.55
CA LEU A 108 15.37 -5.20 0.71
C LEU A 108 16.19 -6.39 0.19
N GLU A 109 17.44 -6.18 -0.19
CA GLU A 109 18.28 -7.22 -0.82
C GLU A 109 18.38 -8.47 0.05
N GLU A 110 18.59 -8.28 1.36
CA GLU A 110 18.66 -9.35 2.37
C GLU A 110 17.35 -10.13 2.56
N ASN A 111 16.21 -9.52 2.25
CA ASN A 111 14.87 -10.09 2.44
C ASN A 111 14.13 -10.33 1.11
N ARG A 112 14.82 -10.16 -0.02
CA ARG A 112 14.22 -10.21 -1.36
C ARG A 112 13.70 -11.60 -1.70
N GLN A 113 14.25 -12.64 -1.07
CA GLN A 113 13.87 -14.04 -1.30
C GLN A 113 12.85 -14.57 -0.30
N MET A 114 12.39 -13.75 0.66
CA MET A 114 11.33 -14.18 1.57
C MET A 114 10.10 -14.64 0.79
N THR A 115 9.61 -15.82 1.16
CA THR A 115 8.39 -16.44 0.67
C THR A 115 7.17 -15.73 1.24
N GLU A 116 6.00 -15.95 0.62
CA GLU A 116 4.74 -15.38 1.12
C GLU A 116 4.39 -15.91 2.52
N GLN A 117 4.75 -17.14 2.83
CA GLN A 117 4.56 -17.73 4.15
C GLN A 117 5.43 -17.04 5.21
N GLU A 118 6.73 -16.84 4.94
CA GLU A 118 7.63 -16.14 5.87
C GLU A 118 7.19 -14.68 6.11
N ILE A 119 6.62 -14.03 5.08
CA ILE A 119 6.06 -12.68 5.21
C ILE A 119 4.79 -12.71 6.07
N GLU A 120 3.92 -13.70 5.89
CA GLU A 120 2.71 -13.88 6.70
C GLU A 120 3.04 -14.12 8.18
N GLU A 121 4.08 -14.92 8.48
CA GLU A 121 4.52 -15.23 9.86
C GLU A 121 5.03 -14.02 10.65
N ILE A 122 5.44 -12.95 9.97
CA ILE A 122 5.89 -11.71 10.62
C ILE A 122 4.80 -10.64 10.72
N ILE A 123 3.56 -10.94 10.29
CA ILE A 123 2.42 -10.02 10.38
C ILE A 123 1.47 -10.49 11.49
N GLU A 124 1.24 -9.61 12.46
CA GLU A 124 0.18 -9.77 13.45
C GLU A 124 -1.09 -9.09 12.93
N VAL A 125 -2.23 -9.77 13.10
CA VAL A 125 -3.53 -9.33 12.58
C VAL A 125 -4.55 -9.27 13.71
N ASP A 126 -5.14 -8.10 13.94
CA ASP A 126 -6.33 -7.96 14.78
C ASP A 126 -7.57 -8.39 13.99
N ARG A 127 -7.87 -9.69 14.08
CA ARG A 127 -8.96 -10.33 13.32
C ARG A 127 -10.33 -9.86 13.78
N ASP A 128 -10.52 -9.66 15.08
CA ASP A 128 -11.82 -9.32 15.64
C ASP A 128 -12.15 -7.85 15.35
N GLY A 129 -11.16 -6.97 15.48
CA GLY A 129 -11.27 -5.58 15.02
C GLY A 129 -11.60 -5.50 13.53
N MET A 130 -10.87 -6.23 12.68
CA MET A 130 -11.13 -6.23 11.24
C MET A 130 -12.53 -6.73 10.88
N LYS A 131 -13.02 -7.79 11.54
CA LYS A 131 -14.38 -8.31 11.33
C LYS A 131 -15.45 -7.31 11.75
N SER A 132 -15.20 -6.52 12.79
CA SER A 132 -16.15 -5.51 13.27
C SER A 132 -16.39 -4.37 12.26
N CYS A 133 -15.49 -4.21 11.28
CA CYS A 133 -15.57 -3.18 10.24
C CYS A 133 -16.15 -3.69 8.92
N ILE A 134 -16.60 -4.94 8.85
CA ILE A 134 -17.23 -5.49 7.65
C ILE A 134 -18.53 -4.74 7.41
N ALA A 135 -18.57 -4.02 6.28
CA ALA A 135 -19.77 -3.36 5.80
C ALA A 135 -20.46 -4.25 4.75
N GLU A 136 -21.78 -4.41 4.89
CA GLU A 136 -22.59 -5.23 3.98
C GLU A 136 -22.57 -4.71 2.54
N THR A 137 -22.39 -3.40 2.35
CA THR A 137 -22.44 -2.77 1.03
C THR A 137 -21.07 -2.70 0.34
N ALA A 138 -19.98 -2.91 1.08
CA ALA A 138 -18.63 -2.85 0.55
C ALA A 138 -18.24 -4.16 -0.16
N ASN A 139 -18.09 -4.10 -1.48
CA ASN A 139 -17.70 -5.26 -2.31
C ASN A 139 -16.41 -5.03 -3.13
N LYS A 140 -15.89 -3.80 -3.14
CA LYS A 140 -14.65 -3.41 -3.83
C LYS A 140 -13.50 -3.33 -2.81
N PHE A 141 -12.30 -3.67 -3.27
CA PHE A 141 -11.09 -3.62 -2.46
C PHE A 141 -9.94 -2.99 -3.24
N VAL A 142 -9.26 -2.05 -2.59
CA VAL A 142 -8.08 -1.34 -3.11
C VAL A 142 -6.90 -1.58 -2.18
N ILE A 143 -5.78 -2.07 -2.73
CA ILE A 143 -4.50 -2.09 -2.01
C ILE A 143 -3.64 -0.93 -2.54
N ILE A 144 -3.14 -0.12 -1.61
CA ILE A 144 -2.19 0.97 -1.87
C ILE A 144 -0.81 0.50 -1.43
N ASP A 145 0.19 0.58 -2.30
CA ASP A 145 1.57 0.24 -1.98
C ASP A 145 2.54 1.27 -2.55
N ASP A 146 3.61 1.55 -1.82
CA ASP A 146 4.59 2.59 -2.12
C ASP A 146 5.75 2.12 -3.01
N VAL A 147 6.00 0.80 -3.12
CA VAL A 147 6.96 0.21 -4.07
C VAL A 147 6.58 -1.23 -4.43
N TYR A 148 6.50 -1.53 -5.73
CA TYR A 148 6.47 -2.93 -6.19
C TYR A 148 7.87 -3.48 -6.46
N SER A 149 8.32 -4.46 -5.66
CA SER A 149 9.52 -5.26 -5.98
C SER A 149 9.14 -6.62 -6.57
N THR A 150 8.50 -7.48 -5.75
CA THR A 150 8.09 -8.85 -6.10
C THR A 150 6.58 -9.06 -5.99
N GLY A 151 5.87 -8.09 -5.41
CA GLY A 151 4.43 -8.17 -5.12
C GLY A 151 4.02 -9.11 -4.01
N ARG A 152 4.97 -9.72 -3.30
CA ARG A 152 4.65 -10.68 -2.24
C ARG A 152 3.95 -10.03 -1.05
N SER A 153 4.39 -8.84 -0.63
CA SER A 153 3.73 -8.03 0.42
C SER A 153 2.24 -7.80 0.10
N ILE A 154 1.96 -7.43 -1.14
CA ILE A 154 0.62 -7.17 -1.65
C ILE A 154 -0.22 -8.46 -1.68
N ARG A 155 0.34 -9.57 -2.18
CA ARG A 155 -0.37 -10.86 -2.23
C ARG A 155 -0.67 -11.41 -0.84
N VAL A 156 0.26 -11.28 0.11
CA VAL A 156 0.04 -11.66 1.51
C VAL A 156 -1.03 -10.78 2.15
N CYS A 157 -0.97 -9.46 1.95
CA CYS A 157 -2.00 -8.53 2.40
C CYS A 157 -3.40 -8.93 1.88
N TYR A 158 -3.51 -9.16 0.57
CA TYR A 158 -4.75 -9.63 -0.04
C TYR A 158 -5.22 -10.97 0.56
N LYS A 159 -4.32 -11.95 0.68
CA LYS A 159 -4.62 -13.28 1.25
C LYS A 159 -5.18 -13.15 2.67
N ILE A 160 -4.51 -12.42 3.55
CA ILE A 160 -4.93 -12.19 4.94
C ILE A 160 -6.34 -11.60 4.98
N ILE A 161 -6.58 -10.51 4.24
CA ILE A 161 -7.86 -9.80 4.26
C ILE A 161 -8.98 -10.68 3.68
N SER A 162 -8.73 -11.37 2.57
CA SER A 162 -9.71 -12.25 1.91
C SER A 162 -10.12 -13.45 2.79
N ASN A 163 -9.26 -13.89 3.71
CA ASN A 163 -9.57 -14.94 4.67
C ASN A 163 -10.44 -14.45 5.84
N ILE A 164 -10.52 -13.14 6.06
CA ILE A 164 -11.24 -12.54 7.19
C ILE A 164 -12.56 -11.92 6.71
N ILE A 165 -12.54 -11.24 5.57
CA ILE A 165 -13.70 -10.56 4.99
C ILE A 165 -14.23 -11.41 3.83
N PRO A 166 -15.30 -12.20 4.05
CA PRO A 166 -15.91 -12.99 3.00
C PRO A 166 -16.53 -12.08 1.93
N ASN A 167 -16.56 -12.55 0.68
CA ASN A 167 -17.22 -11.89 -0.45
C ASN A 167 -16.59 -10.57 -0.97
N ILE A 168 -15.33 -10.25 -0.62
CA ILE A 168 -14.59 -9.27 -1.42
C ILE A 168 -14.59 -9.75 -2.86
N ASN A 169 -15.12 -8.93 -3.77
CA ASN A 169 -15.20 -9.30 -5.17
C ASN A 169 -13.80 -9.69 -5.66
N SER A 170 -13.69 -10.83 -6.34
CA SER A 170 -12.43 -11.36 -6.89
C SER A 170 -11.68 -10.38 -7.81
N LYS A 171 -12.32 -9.27 -8.18
CA LYS A 171 -11.74 -8.08 -8.79
C LYS A 171 -11.40 -7.05 -7.72
N TYR A 172 -10.23 -7.20 -7.11
CA TYR A 172 -9.58 -6.14 -6.34
C TYR A 172 -8.64 -5.36 -7.26
N LYS A 173 -8.52 -4.06 -7.02
CA LYS A 173 -7.58 -3.19 -7.73
C LYS A 173 -6.35 -2.97 -6.87
N ILE A 174 -5.19 -2.98 -7.50
CA ILE A 174 -3.95 -2.64 -6.83
C ILE A 174 -3.43 -1.34 -7.42
N VAL A 175 -3.37 -0.30 -6.60
CA VAL A 175 -2.74 0.96 -6.97
C VAL A 175 -1.34 0.95 -6.38
N ILE A 176 -0.36 0.75 -7.24
CA ILE A 176 1.04 0.69 -6.83
C ILE A 176 1.79 1.86 -7.41
N LEU A 177 2.79 2.31 -6.69
CA LEU A 177 3.88 3.08 -7.24
C LEU A 177 4.90 2.13 -7.89
N LYS A 178 4.83 1.92 -9.21
CA LYS A 178 5.75 1.02 -9.91
C LYS A 178 7.13 1.67 -10.13
N ASN A 179 8.13 0.81 -10.13
CA ASN A 179 9.47 0.97 -10.65
C ASN A 179 9.60 0.13 -11.95
N SER A 180 9.81 0.75 -13.11
CA SER A 180 10.16 0.09 -14.37
C SER A 180 11.65 0.28 -14.64
#